data_AF-A0A2J4P481-F1
#
_entry.id   AF-A0A2J4P481-F1
#
_cell.length_a   1.000
_cell.length_b   1.000
_cell.length_c   1.000
_cell.angle_alpha   90.00
_cell.angle_beta   90.00
_cell.angle_gamma   90.00
#
_symmetry.space_group_name_H-M   'P 1'
#
loop_
_entity.id
_entity.type
_entity.pdbx_description
1 polymer ?
#
loop_
_entity_poly.entity_id
_entity_poly.type
_entity_poly.pdbx_seq_one_letter_code
_entity_poly.pdbx_strand_id
1 'polypeptide(L)'
;PTVANDVLRMLKRLFDYAVVRGMIEVNPAISFGSKDAGGKEQGRKRALSRDELIMFFKALRRGRGISRENELTFKIILALGVRKMELCAAEWAEFDLDNQVWHLPGSRAKNGDDIDIPLPVPVIEWIKEIRLFAGDSRWLIPARRARTTAHVSRATLNMVMPSVLKEMADVEPFS
;
A
#
# COMPACT_ATOMS: atom_id res chain seq x y z
N PRO A 1 6.45 -7.98 -18.99
CA PRO A 1 7.82 -7.97 -18.42
C PRO A 1 7.90 -8.50 -16.98
N THR A 2 7.30 -7.79 -16.02
CA THR A 2 7.48 -8.05 -14.58
C THR A 2 7.06 -9.46 -14.14
N VAL A 3 5.87 -9.93 -14.52
CA VAL A 3 5.39 -11.27 -14.12
C VAL A 3 6.32 -12.39 -14.60
N ALA A 4 6.79 -12.32 -15.84
CA ALA A 4 7.72 -13.33 -16.39
C ALA A 4 9.07 -13.32 -15.65
N ASN A 5 9.59 -12.13 -15.32
CA ASN A 5 10.82 -11.99 -14.56
C ASN A 5 10.66 -12.47 -13.10
N ASP A 6 9.50 -12.24 -12.49
CA ASP A 6 9.18 -12.74 -11.15
C ASP A 6 9.10 -14.26 -11.13
N VAL A 7 8.46 -14.88 -12.13
CA VAL A 7 8.43 -16.34 -12.30
C VAL A 7 9.85 -16.89 -12.45
N LEU A 8 10.69 -16.29 -13.29
CA LEU A 8 12.09 -16.71 -13.43
C LEU A 8 12.85 -16.61 -12.09
N ARG A 9 12.67 -15.51 -11.36
CA ARG A 9 13.30 -15.31 -10.04
C ARG A 9 12.81 -16.33 -9.01
N MET A 10 11.53 -16.71 -9.02
CA MET A 10 11.00 -17.77 -8.17
C MET A 10 11.59 -19.13 -8.55
N LEU A 11 11.64 -19.48 -9.84
CA LEU A 11 12.22 -20.74 -10.31
C LEU A 11 13.69 -20.85 -9.92
N LYS A 12 14.48 -19.78 -10.11
CA LYS A 12 15.88 -19.75 -9.67
C LYS A 12 16.01 -20.08 -8.20
N ARG A 13 15.27 -19.39 -7.32
CA ARG A 13 15.30 -19.63 -5.86
C ARG A 13 14.85 -21.04 -5.48
N LEU A 14 13.81 -21.56 -6.15
CA LEU A 14 13.32 -22.92 -5.92
C LEU A 14 14.40 -23.97 -6.24
N PHE A 15 15.06 -23.83 -7.39
CA PHE A 15 16.10 -24.76 -7.80
C PHE A 15 17.40 -24.57 -7.03
N ASP A 16 17.76 -23.34 -6.64
CA ASP A 16 18.88 -23.09 -5.72
C ASP A 16 18.65 -23.82 -4.38
N TYR A 17 17.43 -23.78 -3.86
CA TYR A 17 17.06 -24.53 -2.66
C TYR A 17 17.21 -26.05 -2.87
N ALA A 18 16.79 -26.58 -4.03
CA ALA A 18 16.96 -28.01 -4.36
C ALA A 18 18.44 -28.42 -4.45
N VAL A 19 19.30 -27.57 -5.02
CA VAL A 19 20.76 -27.78 -5.06
C VAL A 19 21.35 -27.83 -3.66
N VAL A 20 21.03 -26.87 -2.79
CA VAL A 20 21.51 -26.83 -1.40
C VAL A 20 21.08 -28.07 -0.62
N ARG A 21 19.92 -28.66 -0.95
CA ARG A 21 19.42 -29.90 -0.34
C ARG A 21 19.94 -31.18 -0.99
N GLY A 22 20.79 -31.07 -2.02
CA GLY A 22 21.34 -32.22 -2.75
C GLY A 22 20.31 -33.00 -3.57
N MET A 23 19.16 -32.41 -3.88
CA MET A 23 18.11 -33.06 -4.68
C MET A 23 18.44 -33.05 -6.18
N ILE A 24 19.15 -32.00 -6.62
CA ILE A 24 19.68 -31.84 -7.97
C ILE A 24 21.10 -31.29 -7.87
N GLU A 25 21.93 -31.54 -8.87
CA GLU A 25 23.33 -31.07 -8.88
C GLU A 25 23.45 -29.61 -9.33
N VAL A 26 22.60 -29.19 -10.28
CA VAL A 26 22.69 -27.88 -10.93
C VAL A 26 21.30 -27.26 -11.06
N ASN A 27 21.22 -25.95 -10.84
CA ASN A 27 20.01 -25.17 -11.07
C ASN A 27 19.75 -25.01 -12.58
N PRO A 28 18.69 -25.60 -13.17
CA PRO A 28 18.42 -25.51 -14.61
C PRO A 28 18.03 -24.10 -15.05
N ALA A 29 17.60 -23.23 -14.13
CA ALA A 29 17.21 -21.86 -14.43
C ALA A 29 18.41 -20.88 -14.43
N ILE A 30 19.62 -21.31 -14.02
CA ILE A 30 20.74 -20.41 -13.70
C ILE A 30 21.13 -19.48 -14.87
N SER A 31 21.15 -20.03 -16.08
CA SER A 31 21.60 -19.35 -17.31
C SER A 31 20.61 -18.32 -17.85
N PHE A 32 19.34 -18.39 -17.45
CA PHE A 32 18.31 -17.48 -17.94
C PHE A 32 18.42 -16.12 -17.26
N GLY A 33 18.45 -15.04 -18.03
CA GLY A 33 18.39 -13.67 -17.54
C GLY A 33 17.02 -13.04 -17.77
N SER A 34 16.88 -11.77 -17.37
CA SER A 34 15.67 -11.00 -17.66
C SER A 34 15.37 -10.91 -19.16
N LYS A 35 16.41 -10.86 -20.01
CA LYS A 35 16.28 -10.88 -21.48
C LYS A 35 15.62 -12.17 -22.02
N ASP A 36 15.76 -13.29 -21.31
CA ASP A 36 15.23 -14.59 -21.70
C ASP A 36 13.84 -14.85 -21.08
N ALA A 37 13.32 -13.89 -20.33
CA ALA A 37 12.00 -13.90 -19.73
C ALA A 37 11.16 -12.71 -20.21
N GLY A 38 11.03 -11.67 -19.38
CA GLY A 38 10.16 -10.52 -19.65
C GLY A 38 10.85 -9.29 -20.23
N GLY A 39 12.18 -9.31 -20.37
CA GLY A 39 13.01 -8.17 -20.75
C GLY A 39 13.19 -7.16 -19.61
N LYS A 40 13.65 -5.96 -19.97
CA LYS A 40 13.87 -4.85 -19.04
C LYS A 40 12.54 -4.36 -18.45
N GLU A 41 12.43 -4.41 -17.13
CA GLU A 41 11.29 -3.81 -16.42
C GLU A 41 11.35 -2.29 -16.52
N GLN A 42 10.21 -1.68 -16.86
CA GLN A 42 10.06 -0.23 -16.85
C GLN A 42 9.20 0.16 -15.66
N GLY A 43 9.77 0.96 -14.75
CA GLY A 43 9.00 1.58 -13.69
C GLY A 43 8.00 2.58 -14.27
N ARG A 44 6.93 2.84 -13.53
CA ARG A 44 6.00 3.94 -13.87
C ARG A 44 6.75 5.27 -13.75
N LYS A 45 6.65 6.11 -14.78
CA LYS A 45 7.25 7.45 -14.80
C LYS A 45 6.28 8.56 -14.40
N ARG A 46 4.98 8.25 -14.38
CA ARG A 46 3.90 9.21 -14.13
C ARG A 46 3.60 9.30 -12.63
N ALA A 47 3.44 10.52 -12.15
CA ALA A 47 2.86 10.85 -10.86
C ALA A 47 1.71 11.85 -11.07
N LEU A 48 0.77 11.91 -10.12
CA LEU A 48 -0.30 12.90 -10.18
C LEU A 48 0.27 14.32 -10.03
N SER A 49 -0.18 15.23 -10.87
CA SER A 49 0.10 16.66 -10.67
C SER A 49 -0.67 17.22 -9.48
N ARG A 50 -0.35 18.44 -9.04
CA ARG A 50 -1.10 19.12 -7.97
C ARG A 50 -2.59 19.27 -8.33
N ASP A 51 -2.89 19.63 -9.57
CA ASP A 51 -4.27 19.81 -10.02
C ASP A 51 -5.01 18.48 -10.09
N GLU A 52 -4.33 17.43 -10.54
CA GLU A 52 -4.88 16.07 -10.55
C GLU A 52 -5.11 15.53 -9.13
N LEU A 53 -4.26 15.87 -8.16
CA LEU A 53 -4.50 15.54 -6.75
C LEU A 53 -5.73 16.26 -6.19
N ILE A 54 -5.95 17.52 -6.58
CA ILE A 54 -7.17 18.26 -6.21
C ILE A 54 -8.40 17.57 -6.82
N MET A 55 -8.33 17.15 -8.09
CA MET A 55 -9.40 16.38 -8.74
C MET A 55 -9.60 15.03 -8.04
N PHE A 56 -8.53 14.33 -7.68
CA PHE A 56 -8.57 13.05 -6.97
C PHE A 56 -9.28 13.18 -5.62
N PHE A 57 -8.96 14.20 -4.82
CA PHE A 57 -9.67 14.43 -3.56
C PHE A 57 -11.14 14.83 -3.75
N LYS A 58 -11.49 15.53 -4.84
CA LYS A 58 -12.90 15.80 -5.18
C LYS A 58 -13.63 14.53 -5.60
N ALA A 59 -12.99 13.68 -6.40
CA ALA A 59 -13.50 12.39 -6.85
C ALA A 59 -13.74 11.43 -5.67
N LEU A 60 -12.83 11.38 -4.69
CA LEU A 60 -13.03 10.60 -3.46
C LEU A 60 -14.28 11.02 -2.67
N ARG A 61 -14.60 12.32 -2.65
CA ARG A 61 -15.81 12.85 -1.97
C ARG A 61 -17.11 12.58 -2.74
N ARG A 62 -17.05 12.56 -4.06
CA ARG A 62 -18.22 12.38 -4.94
C ARG A 62 -18.50 10.92 -5.28
N GLY A 63 -17.46 10.08 -5.22
CA GLY A 63 -17.53 8.70 -5.65
C GLY A 63 -18.54 7.88 -4.84
N ARG A 64 -19.42 7.20 -5.56
CA ARG A 64 -20.50 6.41 -4.96
C ARG A 64 -19.92 5.21 -4.20
N GLY A 65 -20.33 5.05 -2.94
CA GLY A 65 -19.93 3.91 -2.11
C GLY A 65 -18.52 4.04 -1.49
N ILE A 66 -17.88 5.21 -1.63
CA ILE A 66 -16.64 5.52 -0.93
C ILE A 66 -16.99 5.99 0.48
N SER A 67 -16.49 5.31 1.51
CA SER A 67 -16.67 5.74 2.89
C SER A 67 -15.75 6.91 3.24
N ARG A 68 -16.15 7.70 4.23
CA ARG A 68 -15.31 8.77 4.77
C ARG A 68 -13.97 8.24 5.30
N GLU A 69 -13.98 7.09 5.97
CA GLU A 69 -12.75 6.41 6.42
C GLU A 69 -11.78 6.13 5.26
N ASN A 70 -12.28 5.67 4.11
CA ASN A 70 -11.44 5.41 2.93
C ASN A 70 -10.92 6.72 2.34
N GLU A 71 -11.74 7.78 2.25
CA GLU A 71 -11.27 9.11 1.83
C GLU A 71 -10.12 9.60 2.70
N LEU A 72 -10.27 9.56 4.03
CA LEU A 72 -9.25 9.98 4.98
C LEU A 72 -7.99 9.12 4.86
N THR A 73 -8.14 7.81 4.68
CA THR A 73 -7.02 6.88 4.47
C THR A 73 -6.19 7.27 3.25
N PHE A 74 -6.83 7.58 2.12
CA PHE A 74 -6.11 8.06 0.93
C PHE A 74 -5.39 9.40 1.18
N LYS A 75 -6.02 10.34 1.88
CA LYS A 75 -5.39 11.62 2.24
C LYS A 75 -4.15 11.42 3.10
N ILE A 76 -4.22 10.55 4.11
CA ILE A 76 -3.08 10.27 4.99
C ILE A 76 -1.93 9.61 4.21
N ILE A 77 -2.24 8.61 3.37
CA ILE A 77 -1.22 7.96 2.51
C ILE A 77 -0.50 8.99 1.63
N LEU A 78 -1.26 9.87 0.98
CA LEU A 78 -0.70 10.87 0.07
C LEU A 78 0.04 11.98 0.81
N ALA A 79 -0.38 12.35 2.02
CA ALA A 79 0.28 13.37 2.83
C ALA A 79 1.58 12.88 3.46
N LEU A 80 1.64 11.62 3.90
CA LEU A 80 2.80 11.06 4.59
C LEU A 80 3.74 10.27 3.65
N GLY A 81 3.30 9.91 2.45
CA GLY A 81 4.10 9.10 1.51
C GLY A 81 4.31 7.64 1.97
N VAL A 82 3.51 7.17 2.91
CA VAL A 82 3.62 5.85 3.53
C VAL A 82 3.03 4.76 2.65
N ARG A 83 3.47 3.52 2.84
CA ARG A 83 2.85 2.43 2.07
C ARG A 83 1.46 2.17 2.61
N LYS A 84 0.56 1.92 1.67
CA LYS A 84 -0.82 1.53 1.94
C LYS A 84 -0.95 0.53 3.08
N MET A 85 -0.14 -0.54 3.06
CA MET A 85 -0.26 -1.60 4.06
C MET A 85 0.38 -1.27 5.42
N GLU A 86 1.33 -0.34 5.48
CA GLU A 86 1.87 0.14 6.74
C GLU A 86 0.78 0.91 7.51
N LEU A 87 0.04 1.79 6.81
CA LEU A 87 -1.07 2.55 7.40
C LEU A 87 -2.31 1.69 7.68
N CYS A 88 -2.72 0.85 6.72
CA CYS A 88 -3.92 0.01 6.87
C CYS A 88 -3.81 -0.98 8.03
N ALA A 89 -2.60 -1.36 8.43
CA ALA A 89 -2.33 -2.24 9.56
C ALA A 89 -1.75 -1.47 10.76
N ALA A 90 -1.92 -0.14 10.83
CA ALA A 90 -1.42 0.65 11.95
C ALA A 90 -2.35 0.54 13.16
N GLU A 91 -1.75 0.54 14.34
CA GLU A 91 -2.46 0.48 15.63
C GLU A 91 -2.46 1.84 16.31
N TRP A 92 -3.48 2.15 17.11
CA TRP A 92 -3.55 3.42 17.82
C TRP A 92 -2.34 3.66 18.73
N ALA A 93 -1.78 2.59 19.31
CA ALA A 93 -0.63 2.66 20.21
C ALA A 93 0.66 3.15 19.53
N GLU A 94 0.70 3.20 18.20
CA GLU A 94 1.85 3.68 17.44
C GLU A 94 1.83 5.20 17.25
N PHE A 95 0.68 5.85 17.49
CA PHE A 95 0.51 7.28 17.26
C PHE A 95 0.65 8.06 18.57
N ASP A 96 1.75 8.80 18.68
CA ASP A 96 1.91 9.83 19.69
C ASP A 96 1.41 11.17 19.11
N LEU A 97 0.13 11.45 19.33
CA LEU A 97 -0.51 12.66 18.79
C LEU A 97 -0.07 13.93 19.54
N ASP A 98 0.44 13.80 20.76
CA ASP A 98 0.93 14.92 21.57
C ASP A 98 2.28 15.40 21.04
N ASN A 99 3.18 14.46 20.74
CA ASN A 99 4.47 14.73 20.10
C ASN A 99 4.40 14.81 18.57
N GLN A 100 3.22 14.57 17.98
CA GLN A 100 2.97 14.63 16.54
C GLN A 100 3.83 13.65 15.74
N VAL A 101 3.97 12.42 16.24
CA VAL A 101 4.77 11.36 15.61
C VAL A 101 3.98 10.06 15.52
N TRP A 102 4.12 9.37 14.39
CA TRP A 102 3.75 7.97 14.26
C TRP A 102 5.01 7.11 14.26
N HIS A 103 5.14 6.27 15.27
CA HIS A 103 6.22 5.31 15.44
C HIS A 103 5.88 4.02 14.69
N LEU A 104 6.34 3.89 13.44
CA LEU A 104 6.15 2.69 12.63
C LEU A 104 7.25 1.66 12.97
N PRO A 105 6.92 0.53 13.63
CA PRO A 105 7.92 -0.48 13.97
C PRO A 105 8.45 -1.20 12.72
N GLY A 106 9.73 -1.55 12.74
CA GLY A 106 10.45 -2.24 11.67
C GLY A 106 9.88 -3.60 11.34
N SER A 107 9.25 -4.27 12.32
CA SER A 107 8.50 -5.51 12.09
C SER A 107 7.33 -5.35 11.12
N ARG A 108 6.80 -4.12 10.96
CA ARG A 108 5.74 -3.78 10.00
C ARG A 108 6.22 -2.92 8.83
N ALA A 109 7.33 -2.20 8.99
CA ALA A 109 7.93 -1.44 7.90
C ALA A 109 8.42 -2.36 6.80
N LYS A 110 8.23 -1.99 5.52
CA LYS A 110 8.68 -2.83 4.39
C LYS A 110 10.18 -3.14 4.43
N ASN A 111 10.98 -2.21 4.96
CA ASN A 111 12.44 -2.29 4.92
C ASN A 111 13.04 -2.96 6.16
N GLY A 112 12.25 -3.20 7.22
CA GLY A 112 12.72 -3.82 8.45
C GLY A 112 13.17 -2.85 9.54
N ASP A 113 13.30 -1.56 9.23
CA ASP A 113 13.77 -0.53 10.16
C ASP A 113 12.60 0.20 10.84
N ASP A 114 12.79 0.60 12.10
CA ASP A 114 11.88 1.51 12.79
C ASP A 114 11.90 2.89 12.11
N ILE A 115 10.73 3.51 11.95
CA ILE A 115 10.58 4.81 11.27
C ILE A 115 9.67 5.71 12.10
N ASP A 116 10.20 6.87 12.48
CA ASP A 116 9.39 7.96 13.04
C ASP A 116 8.87 8.85 11.91
N ILE A 117 7.55 8.88 11.76
CA ILE A 117 6.86 9.63 10.72
C ILE A 117 6.22 10.86 11.35
N PRO A 118 6.70 12.09 11.06
CA PRO A 118 6.08 13.30 11.55
C PRO A 118 4.64 13.43 11.07
N LEU A 119 3.75 13.91 11.95
CA LEU A 119 2.33 14.07 11.68
C LEU A 119 1.98 15.56 11.55
N PRO A 120 1.83 16.09 10.32
CA PRO A 120 1.33 17.44 10.13
C PRO A 120 -0.06 17.62 10.76
N VAL A 121 -0.37 18.84 11.20
CA VAL A 121 -1.67 19.18 11.83
C VAL A 121 -2.89 18.65 11.05
N PRO A 122 -3.00 18.79 9.71
CA PRO A 122 -4.13 18.23 8.98
C PRO A 122 -4.27 16.71 9.11
N VAL A 123 -3.14 16.00 9.19
CA VAL A 123 -3.12 14.53 9.32
C VAL A 123 -3.61 14.11 10.70
N ILE A 124 -3.20 14.84 11.76
CA ILE A 124 -3.69 14.61 13.12
C ILE A 124 -5.21 14.77 13.17
N GLU A 125 -5.75 15.82 12.54
CA GLU A 125 -7.20 16.02 12.50
C GLU A 125 -7.93 14.90 11.73
N TRP A 126 -7.34 14.40 10.63
CA TRP A 126 -7.90 13.24 9.93
C TRP A 126 -7.84 11.96 10.77
N ILE A 127 -6.77 11.74 11.52
CA ILE A 127 -6.63 10.59 12.43
C ILE A 127 -7.67 10.66 13.55
N LYS A 128 -7.88 11.85 14.15
CA LYS A 128 -8.95 12.07 15.14
C LYS A 128 -10.33 11.82 14.54
N GLU A 129 -10.57 12.25 13.30
CA GLU A 129 -11.83 12.00 12.60
C GLU A 129 -12.04 10.50 12.35
N ILE A 130 -11.00 9.75 11.97
CA ILE A 130 -11.06 8.29 11.83
C ILE A 130 -11.47 7.62 13.14
N ARG A 131 -11.00 8.12 14.28
CA ARG A 131 -11.29 7.55 15.61
C ARG A 131 -12.79 7.52 15.92
N LEU A 132 -13.55 8.49 15.39
CA LEU A 132 -15.00 8.55 15.54
C LEU A 132 -15.73 7.35 14.89
N PHE A 133 -15.11 6.72 13.89
CA PHE A 133 -15.66 5.55 13.20
C PHE A 133 -15.12 4.22 13.74
N ALA A 134 -14.01 4.24 14.48
CA ALA A 134 -13.28 3.04 14.86
C ALA A 134 -13.81 2.34 16.12
N GLY A 135 -14.61 3.02 16.95
CA GLY A 135 -15.08 2.49 18.24
C GLY A 135 -13.90 2.06 19.14
N ASP A 136 -14.01 0.89 19.76
CA ASP A 136 -12.98 0.31 20.64
C ASP A 136 -11.91 -0.51 19.90
N SER A 137 -11.82 -0.37 18.57
CA SER A 137 -10.82 -1.09 17.77
C SER A 137 -9.39 -0.71 18.17
N ARG A 138 -8.51 -1.69 18.32
CA ARG A 138 -7.04 -1.47 18.45
C ARG A 138 -6.41 -0.87 17.19
N TRP A 139 -7.02 -1.09 16.04
CA TRP A 139 -6.51 -0.67 14.73
C TRP A 139 -7.03 0.71 14.37
N LEU A 140 -6.16 1.52 13.77
CA LEU A 140 -6.50 2.83 13.21
C LEU A 140 -7.68 2.71 12.22
N ILE A 141 -7.61 1.73 11.31
CA ILE A 141 -8.63 1.51 10.27
C ILE A 141 -9.19 0.09 10.40
N PRO A 142 -10.25 -0.13 11.19
CA PRO A 142 -10.83 -1.46 11.41
C PRO A 142 -11.47 -2.04 10.15
N ALA A 143 -11.53 -3.38 10.09
CA ALA A 143 -12.32 -4.05 9.08
C ALA A 143 -13.82 -3.92 9.40
N ARG A 144 -14.62 -3.37 8.48
CA ARG A 144 -16.09 -3.32 8.63
C ARG A 144 -16.76 -4.69 8.80
N ARG A 145 -16.13 -5.75 8.29
CA ARG A 145 -16.50 -7.15 8.54
C ARG A 145 -15.22 -7.94 8.76
N ALA A 146 -14.99 -8.38 9.99
CA ALA A 146 -13.87 -9.26 10.32
C ALA A 146 -14.13 -10.64 9.68
N ARG A 147 -13.56 -10.87 8.48
CA ARG A 147 -13.59 -12.18 7.82
C ARG A 147 -12.24 -12.89 7.89
N THR A 148 -11.15 -12.16 7.65
CA THR A 148 -9.79 -12.71 7.56
C THR A 148 -8.74 -11.84 8.26
N THR A 149 -8.95 -10.52 8.34
CA THR A 149 -8.10 -9.59 9.10
C THR A 149 -8.97 -8.70 9.98
N ALA A 150 -8.42 -8.25 11.11
CA ALA A 150 -9.11 -7.34 12.03
C ALA A 150 -9.07 -5.87 11.57
N HIS A 151 -8.14 -5.52 10.67
CA HIS A 151 -8.03 -4.21 10.03
C HIS A 151 -8.38 -4.26 8.54
N VAL A 152 -8.53 -3.09 7.91
CA VAL A 152 -8.89 -2.95 6.50
C VAL A 152 -7.95 -3.77 5.60
N SER A 153 -8.56 -4.52 4.67
CA SER A 153 -7.83 -5.46 3.82
C SER A 153 -7.02 -4.76 2.72
N ARG A 154 -6.02 -5.48 2.19
CA ARG A 154 -5.24 -5.06 1.00
C ARG A 154 -6.12 -4.65 -0.18
N ALA A 155 -7.28 -5.27 -0.33
CA ALA A 155 -8.15 -5.06 -1.49
C ALA A 155 -9.04 -3.82 -1.36
N THR A 156 -9.38 -3.39 -0.14
CA THR A 156 -10.44 -2.38 0.08
C THR A 156 -10.17 -1.08 -0.67
N LEU A 157 -8.98 -0.52 -0.55
CA LEU A 157 -8.62 0.71 -1.25
C LEU A 157 -8.50 0.50 -2.76
N ASN A 158 -8.11 -0.70 -3.23
CA ASN A 158 -8.10 -1.00 -4.66
C ASN A 158 -9.52 -1.02 -5.23
N MET A 159 -10.50 -1.50 -4.46
CA MET A 159 -11.92 -1.50 -4.86
C MET A 159 -12.54 -0.10 -4.91
N VAL A 160 -11.92 0.89 -4.25
CA VAL A 160 -12.34 2.30 -4.34
C VAL A 160 -11.91 2.94 -5.65
N MET A 161 -10.75 2.55 -6.20
CA MET A 161 -10.15 3.19 -7.37
C MET A 161 -11.04 3.23 -8.62
N PRO A 162 -11.81 2.18 -9.00
CA PRO A 162 -12.72 2.26 -10.14
C PRO A 162 -13.74 3.39 -10.03
N SER A 163 -14.29 3.63 -8.83
CA SER A 163 -15.24 4.74 -8.63
C SER A 163 -14.54 6.10 -8.75
N VAL A 164 -13.29 6.20 -8.30
CA VAL A 164 -12.52 7.44 -8.39
C VAL A 164 -12.12 7.74 -9.84
N LEU A 165 -11.65 6.73 -10.58
CA LEU A 165 -11.25 6.87 -11.98
C LEU A 165 -12.45 7.24 -12.87
N LYS A 166 -13.65 6.76 -12.55
CA LYS A 166 -14.88 7.15 -13.26
C LYS A 166 -15.17 8.66 -13.13
N GLU A 167 -14.92 9.24 -11.96
CA GLU A 167 -15.06 10.69 -11.73
C GLU A 167 -13.90 11.51 -12.32
N MET A 168 -12.85 10.85 -12.80
CA MET A 168 -11.65 11.45 -13.39
C MET A 168 -11.41 10.93 -14.82
N ALA A 169 -12.49 10.70 -15.58
CA ALA A 169 -12.41 10.06 -16.90
C ALA A 169 -11.54 10.82 -17.91
N ASP A 170 -11.44 12.15 -17.77
CA ASP A 170 -10.65 13.02 -18.65
C ASP A 170 -9.17 13.13 -18.21
N VAL A 171 -8.78 12.47 -17.12
CA VAL A 171 -7.40 12.43 -16.64
C VAL A 171 -6.70 11.20 -17.19
N GLU A 172 -5.47 11.37 -17.68
CA GLU A 172 -4.66 10.25 -18.17
C GLU A 172 -4.52 9.17 -17.09
N PRO A 173 -4.71 7.87 -17.41
CA PRO A 173 -4.65 6.79 -16.44
C PRO A 173 -3.34 6.75 -15.63
N PHE A 174 -3.46 6.58 -14.31
CA PHE A 174 -2.33 6.54 -13.37
C PHE A 174 -2.35 5.32 -12.43
N SER A 175 -3.21 4.34 -12.71
CA SER A 175 -3.44 3.15 -11.89
C SER A 175 -2.46 2.02 -12.15
#